data_AF-A0A9W8J208-F1
#
_entry.id   AF-A0A9W8J208-F1
#
_cell.length_a   1.000
_cell.length_b   1.000
_cell.length_c   1.000
_cell.angle_alpha   90.00
_cell.angle_beta   90.00
_cell.angle_gamma   90.00
#
_symmetry.space_group_name_H-M   'P 1'
#
loop_
_entity.id
_entity.type
_entity.pdbx_description
1 polymer ?
#
loop_
_entity_poly.entity_id
_entity_poly.type
_entity_poly.pdbx_seq_one_letter_code
_entity_poly.pdbx_strand_id
1 'polypeptide(L)'
;MGGREAGLKLVTGVTEYLHGQEDLQLWAYVFLNKHGLTQTLRATKLEAAEMLGDFMIGFSQASQRFMIVDVGALIEAEICLPRTEKIIFAGTHDGGYKTIFRSHITSGYKDKLVLLKTYDEDAARFAELGLDIFPIENLFDPEKLERPGTAIAKLIGCYTPKWPQLCKSANRQDMHTPDEKPQEDDLGVDLENLTNFPNDPDVNAAN
;
A
#
# COMPACT_ATOMS: atom_id res chain seq x y z
N MET A 1 23.30 2.62 -5.99
CA MET A 1 23.02 1.22 -5.64
C MET A 1 22.20 0.60 -6.75
N GLY A 2 22.59 -0.57 -7.25
CA GLY A 2 21.83 -1.30 -8.27
C GLY A 2 20.72 -2.16 -7.66
N GLY A 3 19.80 -2.67 -8.49
CA GLY A 3 18.68 -3.50 -8.02
C GLY A 3 19.09 -4.76 -7.27
N ARG A 4 20.08 -5.50 -7.81
CA ARG A 4 20.58 -6.74 -7.20
C ARG A 4 21.21 -6.49 -5.83
N GLU A 5 21.99 -5.42 -5.73
CA GLU A 5 22.63 -5.00 -4.48
C GLU A 5 21.57 -4.63 -3.43
N ALA A 6 20.55 -3.86 -3.83
CA ALA A 6 19.43 -3.52 -2.95
C ALA A 6 18.67 -4.75 -2.46
N GLY A 7 18.41 -5.72 -3.35
CA GLY A 7 17.74 -6.97 -2.99
C GLY A 7 18.55 -7.80 -2.01
N LEU A 8 19.85 -7.99 -2.24
CA LEU A 8 20.73 -8.71 -1.31
C LEU A 8 20.78 -8.02 0.05
N LYS A 9 20.87 -6.70 0.06
CA LYS A 9 20.90 -5.91 1.29
C LYS A 9 19.60 -6.02 2.09
N LEU A 10 18.45 -6.06 1.41
CA LEU A 10 17.16 -6.34 2.04
C LEU A 10 17.14 -7.73 2.68
N VAL A 11 17.60 -8.76 1.97
CA VAL A 11 17.70 -10.13 2.53
C VAL A 11 18.57 -10.12 3.78
N THR A 12 19.80 -9.61 3.68
CA THR A 12 20.74 -9.59 4.80
C THR A 12 20.16 -8.87 6.01
N GLY A 13 19.63 -7.65 5.84
CA GLY A 13 19.08 -6.88 6.94
C GLY A 13 17.84 -7.52 7.58
N VAL A 14 16.98 -8.17 6.79
CA VAL A 14 15.82 -8.92 7.32
C VAL A 14 16.28 -10.18 8.06
N THR A 15 17.22 -10.93 7.51
CA THR A 15 17.76 -12.13 8.16
C THR A 15 18.46 -11.80 9.48
N GLU A 16 19.23 -10.71 9.52
CA GLU A 16 19.81 -10.18 10.75
C GLU A 16 18.71 -9.77 11.73
N TYR A 17 17.67 -9.05 11.31
CA TYR A 17 16.57 -8.70 12.20
C TYR A 17 15.88 -9.93 12.84
N LEU A 18 15.72 -11.01 12.06
CA LEU A 18 15.06 -12.23 12.49
C LEU A 18 15.94 -13.21 13.27
N HIS A 19 17.18 -12.84 13.64
CA HIS A 19 18.20 -13.64 14.35
C HIS A 19 17.69 -14.97 14.96
N GLY A 20 18.20 -16.11 14.48
CA GLY A 20 18.01 -17.42 15.12
C GLY A 20 16.82 -18.25 14.64
N GLN A 21 16.13 -17.84 13.57
CA GLN A 21 15.14 -18.70 12.90
C GLN A 21 15.71 -19.23 11.57
N GLU A 22 16.53 -20.27 11.67
CA GLU A 22 17.27 -20.85 10.52
C GLU A 22 16.36 -21.48 9.44
N ASP A 23 15.08 -21.72 9.74
CA ASP A 23 14.12 -22.36 8.84
C ASP A 23 13.17 -21.37 8.13
N LEU A 24 13.33 -20.06 8.31
CA LEU A 24 12.44 -19.09 7.66
C LEU A 24 12.78 -18.86 6.19
N GLN A 25 11.73 -18.90 5.38
CA GLN A 25 11.81 -18.51 3.98
C GLN A 25 11.34 -17.07 3.81
N LEU A 26 12.25 -16.19 3.37
CA LEU A 26 11.91 -14.81 3.06
C LEU A 26 11.27 -14.71 1.67
N TRP A 27 10.08 -14.08 1.62
CA TRP A 27 9.42 -13.64 0.40
C TRP A 27 9.33 -12.11 0.43
N ALA A 28 9.75 -11.45 -0.65
CA ALA A 28 9.66 -10.00 -0.75
C ALA A 28 8.75 -9.62 -1.91
N TYR A 29 7.69 -8.89 -1.57
CA TYR A 29 6.75 -8.32 -2.54
C TYR A 29 6.90 -6.81 -2.50
N VAL A 30 7.38 -6.24 -3.60
CA VAL A 30 7.47 -4.79 -3.76
C VAL A 30 6.33 -4.34 -4.63
N PHE A 31 5.32 -3.75 -4.01
CA PHE A 31 4.20 -3.14 -4.73
C PHE A 31 4.56 -1.70 -5.08
N LEU A 32 4.53 -1.38 -6.37
CA LEU A 32 4.75 -0.01 -6.83
C LEU A 32 3.78 0.31 -7.96
N ASN A 33 3.49 1.59 -8.17
CA ASN A 33 2.85 2.04 -9.42
C ASN A 33 3.97 2.39 -10.40
N LYS A 34 4.29 1.49 -11.32
CA LYS A 34 5.46 1.62 -12.21
C LYS A 34 5.34 2.86 -13.06
N HIS A 35 4.16 3.11 -13.63
CA HIS A 35 3.92 4.26 -14.48
C HIS A 35 4.10 5.58 -13.71
N GLY A 36 3.44 5.71 -12.56
CA GLY A 36 3.52 6.91 -11.72
C GLY A 36 4.91 7.17 -11.17
N LEU A 37 5.63 6.11 -10.77
CA LEU A 37 7.01 6.21 -10.31
C LEU A 37 7.94 6.65 -11.45
N THR A 38 7.82 6.04 -12.63
CA THR A 38 8.61 6.41 -13.82
C THR A 38 8.40 7.89 -14.18
N GLN A 39 7.14 8.36 -14.19
CA GLN A 39 6.83 9.75 -14.48
C GLN A 39 7.41 10.70 -13.43
N THR A 40 7.33 10.34 -12.15
CA THR A 40 7.90 11.12 -11.05
C THR A 40 9.42 11.20 -11.16
N LEU A 41 10.08 10.09 -11.48
CA LEU A 41 11.53 10.05 -11.70
C LEU A 41 11.93 10.87 -12.92
N ARG A 42 11.21 10.80 -14.05
CA ARG A 42 11.53 11.64 -15.22
C ARG A 42 11.51 13.13 -14.91
N ALA A 43 10.65 13.57 -13.98
CA ALA A 43 10.55 14.96 -13.58
C ALA A 43 11.63 15.40 -12.58
N THR A 44 12.28 14.48 -11.87
CA THR A 44 13.16 14.79 -10.72
C THR A 44 14.58 14.24 -10.87
N LYS A 45 14.73 13.04 -11.43
CA LYS A 45 15.97 12.28 -11.62
C LYS A 45 15.90 11.48 -12.94
N LEU A 46 16.17 12.14 -14.08
CA LEU A 46 16.00 11.56 -15.42
C LEU A 46 16.76 10.23 -15.60
N GLU A 47 18.04 10.19 -15.20
CA GLU A 47 18.88 9.00 -15.27
C GLU A 47 18.29 7.81 -14.46
N ALA A 48 17.74 8.09 -13.28
CA ALA A 48 17.09 7.06 -12.46
C ALA A 48 15.82 6.51 -13.12
N ALA A 49 15.11 7.33 -13.90
CA ALA A 49 13.94 6.89 -14.64
C ALA A 49 14.30 5.93 -15.78
N GLU A 50 15.44 6.16 -16.44
CA GLU A 50 15.96 5.30 -17.50
C GLU A 50 16.43 3.96 -16.95
N MET A 51 17.08 3.97 -15.78
CA MET A 51 17.59 2.75 -15.13
C MET A 51 16.56 1.98 -14.30
N LEU A 52 15.32 2.49 -14.14
CA LEU A 52 14.32 1.84 -13.29
C LEU A 52 14.02 0.40 -13.74
N GLY A 53 13.98 0.15 -15.05
CA GLY A 53 13.77 -1.19 -15.59
C GLY A 53 14.87 -2.17 -15.17
N ASP A 54 16.13 -1.77 -15.34
CA ASP A 54 17.30 -2.58 -14.98
C ASP A 54 17.39 -2.79 -13.47
N PHE A 55 17.02 -1.78 -12.69
CA PHE A 55 16.88 -1.90 -11.24
C PHE A 55 15.85 -2.99 -10.88
N MET A 56 14.65 -2.96 -11.47
CA MET A 56 13.61 -3.94 -11.16
C MET A 56 14.01 -5.38 -11.52
N ILE A 57 14.70 -5.54 -12.65
CA ILE A 57 15.25 -6.84 -13.09
C ILE A 57 16.30 -7.31 -12.10
N GLY A 58 17.27 -6.46 -11.77
CA GLY A 58 18.34 -6.80 -10.84
C GLY A 58 17.82 -7.16 -9.45
N PHE A 59 16.81 -6.43 -8.95
CA PHE A 59 16.20 -6.70 -7.64
C PHE A 59 15.51 -8.07 -7.62
N SER A 60 14.71 -8.38 -8.64
CA SER A 60 14.04 -9.69 -8.76
C SER A 60 15.06 -10.84 -8.92
N GLN A 61 16.25 -10.56 -9.45
CA GLN A 61 17.34 -11.56 -9.56
C GLN A 61 18.16 -11.74 -8.27
N ALA A 62 17.98 -10.87 -7.26
CA ALA A 62 18.71 -11.00 -6.00
C ALA A 62 18.32 -12.27 -5.23
N SER A 63 17.07 -12.73 -5.39
CA SER A 63 16.55 -13.95 -4.78
C SER A 63 15.37 -14.48 -5.59
N GLN A 64 15.21 -15.81 -5.66
CA GLN A 64 14.09 -16.44 -6.39
C GLN A 64 12.70 -16.08 -5.83
N ARG A 65 12.63 -15.53 -4.62
CA ARG A 65 11.39 -15.20 -3.91
C ARG A 65 11.09 -13.70 -3.88
N PHE A 66 11.78 -12.93 -4.71
CA PHE A 66 11.62 -11.48 -4.79
C PHE A 66 10.81 -11.14 -6.02
N MET A 67 9.68 -10.46 -5.80
CA MET A 67 8.77 -10.06 -6.86
C MET A 67 8.45 -8.59 -6.72
N ILE A 68 8.62 -7.85 -7.81
CA ILE A 68 8.10 -6.49 -7.93
C ILE A 68 6.80 -6.57 -8.72
N VAL A 69 5.72 -6.11 -8.10
CA VAL A 69 4.37 -6.19 -8.63
C VAL A 69 3.85 -4.78 -8.87
N ASP A 70 3.31 -4.54 -10.06
CA ASP A 70 2.64 -3.28 -10.38
C ASP A 70 1.23 -3.32 -9.79
N VAL A 71 1.01 -2.59 -8.68
CA VAL A 71 -0.23 -2.55 -7.87
C VAL A 71 -0.54 -3.86 -7.12
N GLY A 72 -1.11 -3.82 -5.91
CA GLY A 72 -1.52 -5.06 -5.23
C GLY A 72 -2.30 -4.96 -3.91
N ALA A 73 -3.14 -5.98 -3.70
CA ALA A 73 -3.99 -6.27 -2.54
C ALA A 73 -3.76 -7.71 -2.01
N LEU A 74 -2.50 -8.16 -1.97
CA LEU A 74 -2.12 -9.52 -1.54
C LEU A 74 -1.84 -9.64 -0.04
N ILE A 75 -1.72 -8.51 0.67
CA ILE A 75 -1.20 -8.49 2.04
C ILE A 75 -2.21 -9.07 3.05
N GLU A 76 -3.50 -8.81 2.88
CA GLU A 76 -4.53 -9.21 3.85
C GLU A 76 -4.65 -10.73 4.00
N ALA A 77 -4.60 -11.45 2.88
CA ALA A 77 -4.64 -12.90 2.88
C ALA A 77 -3.41 -13.51 3.57
N GLU A 78 -2.22 -12.96 3.32
CA GLU A 78 -0.96 -13.53 3.83
C GLU A 78 -0.83 -13.37 5.36
N ILE A 79 -1.35 -12.29 5.93
CA ILE A 79 -1.34 -12.04 7.39
C ILE A 79 -2.06 -13.16 8.14
N CYS A 80 -3.21 -13.60 7.61
CA CYS A 80 -4.06 -14.60 8.23
C CYS A 80 -3.53 -16.04 8.09
N LEU A 81 -2.52 -16.28 7.25
CA LEU A 81 -2.01 -17.64 7.06
C LEU A 81 -1.21 -18.11 8.29
N PRO A 82 -1.46 -19.33 8.79
CA PRO A 82 -0.72 -19.87 9.94
C PRO A 82 0.79 -19.97 9.71
N ARG A 83 1.22 -20.27 8.47
CA ARG A 83 2.63 -20.38 8.08
C ARG A 83 3.38 -19.04 8.02
N THR A 84 2.67 -17.92 8.06
CA THR A 84 3.25 -16.59 7.99
C THR A 84 3.67 -16.17 9.39
N GLU A 85 4.98 -16.17 9.64
CA GLU A 85 5.55 -15.77 10.93
C GLU A 85 5.62 -14.25 11.08
N LYS A 86 6.10 -13.56 10.04
CA LYS A 86 6.29 -12.11 10.02
C LYS A 86 5.91 -11.52 8.66
N ILE A 87 5.25 -10.37 8.69
CA ILE A 87 4.98 -9.49 7.56
C ILE A 87 5.72 -8.18 7.83
N ILE A 88 6.80 -7.98 7.08
CA ILE A 88 7.60 -6.76 7.12
C ILE A 88 7.12 -5.85 6.00
N PHE A 89 6.67 -4.65 6.33
CA PHE A 89 6.19 -3.67 5.35
C PHE A 89 6.99 -2.36 5.43
N ALA A 90 7.08 -1.66 4.30
CA ALA A 90 7.84 -0.43 4.13
C ALA A 90 7.15 0.51 3.11
N GLY A 91 7.56 1.78 3.06
CA GLY A 91 7.22 2.67 1.94
C GLY A 91 5.75 3.10 1.85
N THR A 92 5.03 3.08 2.96
CA THR A 92 3.60 3.41 3.05
C THR A 92 3.37 4.93 3.06
N HIS A 93 3.42 5.55 1.89
CA HIS A 93 3.44 7.02 1.76
C HIS A 93 2.13 7.73 2.19
N ASP A 94 0.98 7.09 2.02
CA ASP A 94 -0.35 7.67 2.24
C ASP A 94 -1.01 7.19 3.54
N GLY A 95 -0.37 6.27 4.27
CA GLY A 95 -0.98 5.63 5.43
C GLY A 95 -2.21 4.79 5.09
N GLY A 96 -2.46 4.48 3.81
CA GLY A 96 -3.65 3.73 3.38
C GLY A 96 -3.78 2.35 4.04
N TYR A 97 -2.63 1.76 4.41
CA TYR A 97 -2.59 0.47 5.10
C TYR A 97 -2.85 0.55 6.62
N LYS A 98 -2.92 1.75 7.23
CA LYS A 98 -3.13 1.86 8.69
C LYS A 98 -4.46 1.25 9.13
N THR A 99 -5.52 1.45 8.37
CA THR A 99 -6.83 0.88 8.66
C THR A 99 -6.79 -0.65 8.57
N ILE A 100 -6.12 -1.19 7.56
CA ILE A 100 -5.91 -2.63 7.37
C ILE A 100 -5.14 -3.21 8.55
N PHE A 101 -4.01 -2.61 8.93
CA PHE A 101 -3.22 -3.08 10.06
C PHE A 101 -3.97 -2.96 11.40
N ARG A 102 -4.74 -1.90 11.63
CA ARG A 102 -5.59 -1.78 12.82
C ARG A 102 -6.59 -2.93 12.92
N SER A 103 -7.22 -3.29 11.81
CA SER A 103 -8.13 -4.44 11.75
C SER A 103 -7.43 -5.72 12.19
N HIS A 104 -6.29 -6.05 11.57
CA HIS A 104 -5.53 -7.26 11.89
C HIS A 104 -4.93 -7.28 13.30
N ILE A 105 -4.50 -6.13 13.82
CA ILE A 105 -4.06 -5.98 15.22
C ILE A 105 -5.21 -6.35 16.17
N THR A 106 -6.42 -5.86 15.87
CA THR A 106 -7.62 -6.17 16.67
C THR A 106 -8.00 -7.65 16.57
N SER A 107 -7.72 -8.29 15.43
CA SER A 107 -7.88 -9.73 15.23
C SER A 107 -6.75 -10.59 15.85
N GLY A 108 -5.78 -9.99 16.53
CA GLY A 108 -4.73 -10.72 17.25
C GLY A 108 -3.47 -11.04 16.45
N TYR A 109 -3.27 -10.44 15.25
CA TYR A 109 -2.08 -10.66 14.41
C TYR A 109 -0.98 -9.61 14.58
N LYS A 110 -0.99 -8.87 15.69
CA LYS A 110 -0.06 -7.75 15.93
C LYS A 110 1.40 -8.19 15.88
N ASP A 111 1.68 -9.32 16.51
CA ASP A 111 2.98 -9.99 16.62
C ASP A 111 3.57 -10.39 15.26
N LYS A 112 2.75 -10.54 14.22
CA LYS A 112 3.22 -10.80 12.86
C LYS A 112 3.67 -9.53 12.14
N LEU A 113 3.21 -8.35 12.55
CA LEU A 113 3.42 -7.11 11.79
C LEU A 113 4.68 -6.37 12.26
N VAL A 114 5.57 -6.07 11.32
CA VAL A 114 6.80 -5.34 11.56
C VAL A 114 6.96 -4.23 10.53
N LEU A 115 7.32 -3.03 10.97
CA LEU A 115 7.60 -1.90 10.10
C LEU A 115 9.10 -1.81 9.82
N LEU A 116 9.48 -1.93 8.56
CA LEU A 116 10.82 -1.57 8.09
C LEU A 116 10.87 -0.04 7.92
N LYS A 117 11.72 0.60 8.71
CA LYS A 117 11.87 2.05 8.75
C LYS A 117 12.46 2.56 7.44
N THR A 118 11.68 3.39 6.73
CA THR A 118 12.08 4.12 5.52
C THR A 118 12.53 5.54 5.85
N TYR A 119 11.60 6.35 6.37
CA TYR A 119 11.82 7.73 6.79
C TYR A 119 11.29 7.94 8.21
N ASP A 120 11.80 8.94 8.92
CA ASP A 120 11.35 9.25 10.29
C ASP A 120 9.87 9.64 10.33
N GLU A 121 9.38 10.35 9.31
CA GLU A 121 7.97 10.73 9.24
C GLU A 121 7.06 9.51 9.04
N ASP A 122 7.52 8.50 8.30
CA ASP A 122 6.77 7.27 8.10
C ASP A 122 6.71 6.48 9.42
N ALA A 123 7.84 6.31 10.12
CA ALA A 123 7.85 5.66 11.43
C ALA A 123 6.92 6.36 12.44
N ALA A 124 6.95 7.70 12.50
CA ALA A 124 6.08 8.48 13.37
C ALA A 124 4.58 8.28 13.08
N ARG A 125 4.20 8.12 11.81
CA ARG A 125 2.81 7.89 11.40
C ARG A 125 2.27 6.55 11.87
N PHE A 126 3.12 5.54 12.02
CA PHE A 126 2.73 4.20 12.47
C PHE A 126 3.01 3.96 13.95
N ALA A 127 3.59 4.92 14.67
CA ALA A 127 3.91 4.82 16.10
C ALA A 127 2.69 4.45 16.96
N GLU A 128 1.51 4.96 16.63
CA GLU A 128 0.25 4.65 17.33
C GLU A 128 -0.17 3.17 17.26
N LEU A 129 0.35 2.40 16.30
CA LEU A 129 0.06 0.98 16.18
C LEU A 129 0.92 0.13 17.12
N GLY A 130 1.99 0.73 17.69
CA GLY A 130 2.91 0.06 18.62
C GLY A 130 3.52 -1.20 18.03
N LEU A 131 3.89 -1.17 16.74
CA LEU A 131 4.53 -2.24 16.01
C LEU A 131 6.04 -2.22 16.25
N ASP A 132 6.69 -3.37 16.04
CA ASP A 132 8.15 -3.42 16.00
C ASP A 132 8.66 -2.64 14.78
N ILE A 133 9.72 -1.86 15.00
CA ILE A 133 10.32 -1.02 13.95
C ILE A 133 11.81 -1.30 13.90
N PHE A 134 12.35 -1.60 12.72
CA PHE A 134 13.78 -1.73 12.52
C PHE A 134 14.24 -1.02 11.24
N PRO A 135 15.44 -0.41 11.23
CA PRO A 135 16.02 0.15 10.02
C PRO A 135 16.93 -0.86 9.30
N ILE A 136 17.12 -0.65 7.99
CA ILE A 136 18.25 -1.22 7.24
C ILE A 136 19.05 -0.05 6.67
N GLU A 137 20.27 0.11 7.14
CA GLU A 137 21.11 1.28 6.82
C GLU A 137 21.39 1.37 5.32
N ASN A 138 21.26 2.56 4.73
CA ASN A 138 21.55 2.83 3.33
C ASN A 138 20.82 1.87 2.36
N LEU A 139 19.60 1.42 2.71
CA LEU A 139 18.70 0.69 1.80
C LEU A 139 17.78 1.66 1.03
N PHE A 140 17.33 2.71 1.71
CA PHE A 140 16.50 3.76 1.14
C PHE A 140 17.34 5.03 0.92
N ASP A 141 16.96 5.80 -0.10
CA ASP A 141 17.51 7.13 -0.32
C ASP A 141 17.08 8.03 0.85
N PRO A 142 17.99 8.76 1.53
CA PRO A 142 17.61 9.69 2.59
C PRO A 142 16.73 10.83 2.08
N GLU A 143 16.81 11.16 0.79
CA GLU A 143 16.00 12.20 0.18
C GLU A 143 14.72 11.63 -0.41
N LYS A 144 13.59 12.00 0.21
CA LYS A 144 12.27 11.61 -0.25
C LYS A 144 11.95 12.23 -1.61
N LEU A 145 11.49 11.41 -2.55
CA LEU A 145 10.99 11.88 -3.85
C LEU A 145 9.72 12.70 -3.65
N GLU A 146 9.82 14.02 -3.73
CA GLU A 146 8.65 14.89 -3.74
C GLU A 146 8.01 14.88 -5.13
N ARG A 147 6.66 14.82 -5.19
CA ARG A 147 5.97 14.98 -6.47
C ARG A 147 6.20 16.42 -6.97
N PRO A 148 6.44 16.63 -8.28
CA PRO A 148 6.74 17.95 -8.83
C PRO A 148 5.62 19.01 -8.62
N GLY A 149 4.42 18.63 -8.17
CA GLY A 149 3.36 19.56 -7.75
C GLY A 149 3.34 19.91 -6.24
N THR A 150 4.00 19.13 -5.38
CA THR A 150 3.98 19.33 -3.92
C THR A 150 5.09 20.28 -3.46
N ALA A 151 6.23 20.30 -4.15
CA ALA A 151 7.33 21.22 -3.87
C ALA A 151 6.92 22.69 -4.05
N ILE A 152 6.10 22.98 -5.07
CA ILE A 152 5.56 24.32 -5.32
C ILE A 152 4.57 24.71 -4.21
N ALA A 153 3.74 23.79 -3.71
CA ALA A 153 2.87 24.06 -2.56
C ALA A 153 3.65 24.28 -1.25
N LYS A 154 4.81 23.63 -1.08
CA LYS A 154 5.72 23.82 0.06
C LYS A 154 6.42 25.19 0.01
N LEU A 155 6.79 25.65 -1.19
CA LEU A 155 7.35 26.99 -1.43
C LEU A 155 6.29 28.10 -1.34
N ILE A 156 5.06 27.85 -1.79
CA ILE A 156 3.94 28.81 -1.73
C ILE A 156 3.25 28.79 -0.34
N GLY A 157 3.52 27.79 0.50
CA GLY A 157 3.06 27.73 1.90
C GLY A 157 3.56 28.86 2.81
N CYS A 158 4.44 29.74 2.31
CA CYS A 158 4.84 30.98 3.00
C CYS A 158 4.04 32.23 2.56
N TYR A 159 3.12 32.13 1.59
CA TYR A 159 2.24 33.21 1.20
C TYR A 159 0.78 32.74 1.24
N THR A 160 0.13 32.90 2.40
CA THR A 160 -1.32 33.02 2.41
C THR A 160 -1.69 34.35 1.73
N PRO A 161 -2.40 34.37 0.60
CA PRO A 161 -3.07 35.60 0.19
C PRO A 161 -4.19 35.82 1.21
N LYS A 162 -4.06 36.86 2.05
CA LYS A 162 -5.21 37.43 2.76
C LYS A 162 -6.17 37.94 1.70
N TRP A 163 -7.10 37.11 1.25
CA TRP A 163 -8.24 37.61 0.51
C TRP A 163 -9.12 38.41 1.48
N PRO A 164 -9.40 39.70 1.22
CA PRO A 164 -10.27 40.47 2.10
C PRO A 164 -11.70 39.91 2.02
N GLN A 165 -12.29 39.68 3.18
CA GLN A 165 -13.72 39.42 3.35
C GLN A 165 -14.53 40.63 2.85
N LEU A 166 -14.96 40.55 1.59
CA LEU A 166 -16.08 41.28 1.00
C LEU A 166 -16.90 40.18 0.33
N CYS A 167 -18.11 39.83 0.78
CA CYS A 167 -19.26 40.70 0.83
C CYS A 167 -20.16 40.40 2.03
N LYS A 168 -20.67 41.49 2.61
CA LYS A 168 -21.81 41.49 3.51
C LYS A 168 -23.11 41.35 2.71
N SER A 169 -24.08 40.68 3.34
CA SER A 169 -25.52 40.99 3.36
C SER A 169 -26.27 41.14 2.03
N ALA A 170 -27.12 40.15 1.74
CA ALA A 170 -28.46 40.39 1.21
C ALA A 170 -29.45 39.49 1.95
N ASN A 171 -30.54 40.11 2.39
CA ASN A 171 -31.56 39.60 3.30
C ASN A 171 -32.70 38.94 2.50
N ARG A 172 -33.29 37.88 3.09
CA ARG A 172 -34.65 37.30 2.94
C ARG A 172 -35.42 37.46 1.61
N GLN A 173 -35.95 36.33 1.13
CA GLN A 173 -37.40 36.15 1.04
C GLN A 173 -37.80 34.68 0.99
N ASP A 174 -38.98 34.44 1.53
CA ASP A 174 -39.64 33.17 1.84
C ASP A 174 -40.02 32.37 0.59
N MET A 175 -40.04 31.03 0.68
CA MET A 175 -41.07 30.24 0.00
C MET A 175 -41.19 28.82 0.56
N HIS A 176 -42.45 28.40 0.63
CA HIS A 176 -43.03 27.20 1.19
C HIS A 176 -42.40 25.84 0.84
N THR A 177 -42.45 24.96 1.84
CA THR A 177 -42.60 23.49 1.71
C THR A 177 -43.96 23.12 1.10
N PRO A 178 -44.02 22.02 0.35
CA PRO A 178 -44.97 21.00 0.74
C PRO A 178 -44.35 19.60 0.86
N ASP A 179 -44.88 18.87 1.83
CA ASP A 179 -44.88 17.43 1.99
C ASP A 179 -45.10 16.69 0.67
N GLU A 180 -44.26 15.68 0.40
CA GLU A 180 -44.74 14.41 -0.14
C GLU A 180 -43.75 13.28 0.18
N LYS A 181 -44.31 12.20 0.73
CA LYS A 181 -43.68 10.93 1.11
C LYS A 181 -44.69 9.86 0.68
N PRO A 182 -44.31 8.59 0.60
CA PRO A 182 -43.41 7.93 -0.35
C PRO A 182 -44.21 6.99 -1.29
N GLN A 183 -43.73 6.75 -2.51
CA GLN A 183 -44.26 5.66 -3.34
C GLN A 183 -43.29 4.48 -3.33
N GLU A 184 -43.73 3.40 -2.66
CA GLU A 184 -43.12 2.08 -2.68
C GLU A 184 -43.56 1.38 -3.98
N ASP A 185 -42.66 1.31 -4.95
CA ASP A 185 -42.88 0.48 -6.13
C ASP A 185 -42.23 -0.90 -5.90
N ASP A 186 -43.15 -1.83 -5.67
CA ASP A 186 -43.05 -3.28 -5.59
C ASP A 186 -42.39 -3.87 -6.85
N LEU A 187 -41.19 -4.44 -6.70
CA LEU A 187 -40.59 -5.37 -7.65
C LEU A 187 -40.14 -6.62 -6.89
N GLY A 188 -41.10 -7.43 -6.48
CA GLY A 188 -40.87 -8.87 -6.35
C GLY A 188 -40.60 -9.52 -7.71
N VAL A 189 -40.17 -10.79 -7.65
CA VAL A 189 -40.06 -11.77 -8.77
C VAL A 189 -38.72 -11.58 -9.56
N ASP A 190 -37.73 -12.49 -9.60
CA ASP A 190 -37.64 -13.93 -9.37
C ASP A 190 -36.22 -14.30 -8.87
N LEU A 191 -36.15 -15.05 -7.77
CA LEU A 191 -34.93 -15.68 -7.27
C LEU A 191 -35.05 -17.21 -7.39
N GLU A 192 -35.38 -17.71 -8.58
CA GLU A 192 -35.39 -19.15 -8.87
C GLU A 192 -34.80 -19.43 -10.26
N ASN A 193 -33.46 -19.50 -10.36
CA ASN A 193 -32.80 -20.22 -11.46
C ASN A 193 -31.30 -20.53 -11.22
N LEU A 194 -30.95 -20.94 -10.00
CA LEU A 194 -29.60 -21.43 -9.67
C LEU A 194 -29.64 -22.86 -9.11
N THR A 195 -30.27 -23.78 -9.82
CA THR A 195 -30.06 -25.22 -9.60
C THR A 195 -30.16 -25.96 -10.93
N ASN A 196 -29.12 -25.90 -11.76
CA ASN A 196 -28.86 -26.88 -12.81
C ASN A 196 -27.38 -26.80 -13.22
N PHE A 197 -26.50 -27.30 -12.36
CA PHE A 197 -25.20 -27.78 -12.80
C PHE A 197 -25.34 -29.29 -13.05
N PRO A 198 -25.07 -29.78 -14.27
CA PRO A 198 -25.01 -31.22 -14.51
C PRO A 198 -23.85 -31.82 -13.70
N ASN A 199 -24.18 -32.85 -12.91
CA ASN A 199 -23.18 -33.74 -12.34
C ASN A 199 -22.54 -34.52 -13.50
N ASP A 200 -21.24 -34.34 -13.72
CA ASP A 200 -20.41 -35.25 -14.52
C ASP A 200 -19.84 -36.35 -13.60
N PRO A 201 -20.25 -37.61 -13.74
CA PRO A 201 -19.57 -38.73 -13.12
C PRO A 201 -18.66 -39.41 -14.16
N ASP A 202 -17.41 -38.99 -14.28
CA ASP A 202 -16.40 -39.81 -14.98
C ASP A 202 -14.96 -39.43 -14.61
N VAL A 203 -14.48 -39.91 -13.46
CA VAL A 203 -13.06 -40.27 -13.32
C VAL A 203 -12.97 -41.48 -12.39
N ASN A 204 -13.17 -42.67 -12.94
CA ASN A 204 -12.84 -43.92 -12.29
C ASN A 204 -12.26 -44.89 -13.33
N ALA A 205 -11.02 -44.66 -13.75
CA ALA A 205 -10.19 -45.67 -14.40
C ALA A 205 -8.75 -45.16 -14.58
N ALA A 206 -7.82 -45.67 -13.78
CA ALA A 206 -6.61 -46.35 -14.24
C ALA A 206 -5.55 -46.39 -13.12
N ASN A 207 -5.21 -47.64 -12.77
CA ASN A 207 -3.96 -48.16 -12.18
C ASN A 207 -2.77 -47.20 -12.03
#